data_AF-A0A2N6PN22-F1
#
_entry.id   AF-A0A2N6PN22-F1
#
_cell.length_a   1.000
_cell.length_b   1.000
_cell.length_c   1.000
_cell.angle_alpha   90.00
_cell.angle_beta   90.00
_cell.angle_gamma   90.00
#
_symmetry.space_group_name_H-M   'P 1'
#
loop_
_entity.id
_entity.type
_entity.pdbx_description
1 polymer ?
#
loop_
_entity_poly.entity_id
_entity_poly.type
_entity_poly.pdbx_seq_one_letter_code
_entity_poly.pdbx_strand_id
1 'polypeptide(L)'
;MLPQNTQNQTDITHQLANPFQLEVARSLSKEMAMLQKNQLLTADILNKVGDLSKLEADILAKTPHAKERTDFIIKTFALVASQQIR
;
A
#
# COMPACT_ATOMS: atom_id res chain seq x y z
N MET A 1 37.04 -1.27 51.06
CA MET A 1 36.91 -2.54 50.31
C MET A 1 35.44 -2.94 50.32
N LEU A 2 34.68 -2.57 49.28
CA LEU A 2 33.38 -3.18 48.98
C LEU A 2 33.52 -3.86 47.62
N PRO A 3 33.06 -5.11 47.47
CA PRO A 3 33.32 -5.92 46.28
C PRO A 3 32.58 -5.36 45.06
N GLN A 4 33.32 -5.18 43.96
CA GLN A 4 32.79 -5.04 42.61
C GLN A 4 32.03 -6.32 42.24
N ASN A 5 30.70 -6.26 42.16
CA ASN A 5 29.93 -7.33 41.53
C ASN A 5 29.87 -7.05 40.02
N THR A 6 30.97 -7.39 39.35
CA THR A 6 31.09 -7.45 37.90
C THR A 6 30.54 -8.80 37.46
N GLN A 7 29.24 -8.93 37.21
CA GLN A 7 28.69 -10.08 36.48
C GLN A 7 27.26 -9.79 36.04
N ASN A 8 27.05 -9.89 34.72
CA ASN A 8 25.78 -9.86 34.01
C ASN A 8 25.26 -8.48 33.55
N GLN A 9 26.17 -7.58 33.14
CA GLN A 9 25.88 -6.96 31.85
C GLN A 9 26.03 -8.09 30.84
N THR A 10 24.92 -8.73 30.50
CA THR A 10 24.77 -9.33 29.19
C THR A 10 25.08 -8.21 28.22
N ASP A 11 26.34 -8.12 27.82
CA ASP A 11 26.73 -7.72 26.49
C ASP A 11 25.87 -8.57 25.57
N ILE A 12 24.66 -8.08 25.32
CA ILE A 12 23.92 -8.31 24.09
C ILE A 12 24.70 -7.50 23.03
N THR A 13 26.01 -7.72 22.94
CA THR A 13 26.74 -7.62 21.70
C THR A 13 25.98 -8.52 20.78
N HIS A 14 25.02 -7.93 20.07
CA HIS A 14 24.81 -8.13 18.66
C HIS A 14 25.32 -9.51 18.26
N GLN A 15 24.66 -10.58 18.71
CA GLN A 15 24.78 -11.83 17.99
C GLN A 15 24.17 -11.46 16.67
N LEU A 16 25.05 -11.11 15.71
CA LEU A 16 24.72 -10.76 14.35
C LEU A 16 23.54 -11.63 13.99
N ALA A 17 22.35 -11.03 13.83
CA ALA A 17 21.15 -11.79 13.49
C ALA A 17 21.58 -12.78 12.42
N ASN A 18 21.39 -14.08 12.68
CA ASN A 18 21.92 -15.14 11.84
C ASN A 18 21.70 -14.71 10.38
N PRO A 19 22.69 -14.70 9.48
CA PRO A 19 22.54 -14.18 8.12
C PRO A 19 21.25 -14.66 7.43
N PHE A 20 20.81 -15.88 7.76
CA PHE A 20 19.50 -16.40 7.40
C PHE A 20 18.32 -15.58 7.94
N GLN A 21 18.25 -15.29 9.24
CA GLN A 21 17.21 -14.46 9.86
C GLN A 21 17.18 -13.03 9.28
N LEU A 22 18.34 -12.44 8.99
CA LEU A 22 18.42 -11.12 8.37
C LEU A 22 17.87 -11.13 6.94
N GLU A 23 18.18 -12.16 6.16
CA GLU A 23 17.65 -12.32 4.80
C GLU A 23 16.13 -12.57 4.82
N VAL A 24 15.63 -13.41 5.75
CA VAL A 24 14.19 -13.61 5.96
C VAL A 24 13.49 -12.30 6.30
N ALA A 25 14.04 -11.53 7.24
CA ALA A 25 13.47 -10.23 7.62
C ALA A 25 13.48 -9.24 6.44
N ARG A 26 14.51 -9.26 5.59
CA ARG A 26 14.60 -8.45 4.38
C ARG A 26 13.56 -8.85 3.34
N SER A 27 13.35 -10.15 3.10
CA SER A 27 12.31 -10.64 2.19
C SER A 27 10.93 -10.21 2.66
N LEU A 28 10.63 -10.46 3.95
CA LEU A 28 9.36 -10.09 4.56
C LEU A 28 9.11 -8.58 4.48
N SER A 29 10.14 -7.76 4.71
CA SER A 29 10.02 -6.30 4.60
C SER A 29 9.69 -5.85 3.18
N LYS A 30 10.29 -6.47 2.17
CA LYS A 30 9.98 -6.19 0.75
C LYS A 30 8.55 -6.58 0.40
N GLU A 31 8.11 -7.75 0.84
CA GLU A 31 6.74 -8.23 0.64
C GLU A 31 5.71 -7.32 1.33
N MET A 32 5.98 -6.91 2.57
CA MET A 32 5.14 -5.95 3.30
C MET A 32 5.09 -4.58 2.61
N ALA A 33 6.21 -4.08 2.11
CA ALA A 33 6.24 -2.81 1.37
C ALA A 33 5.42 -2.88 0.08
N MET A 34 5.49 -3.99 -0.66
CA MET A 34 4.66 -4.22 -1.84
C MET A 34 3.17 -4.29 -1.48
N LEU A 35 2.83 -5.00 -0.40
CA LEU A 35 1.46 -5.09 0.09
C LEU A 35 0.90 -3.70 0.47
N GLN A 36 1.67 -2.91 1.22
CA GLN A 36 1.26 -1.56 1.62
C GLN A 36 1.10 -0.63 0.41
N LYS A 37 2.02 -0.69 -0.57
CA LYS A 37 1.88 0.03 -1.84
C LYS A 37 0.56 -0.32 -2.52
N ASN A 38 0.26 -1.62 -2.64
CA ASN A 38 -0.93 -2.09 -3.34
C ASN A 38 -2.22 -1.71 -2.60
N GLN A 39 -2.22 -1.74 -1.27
CA GLN A 39 -3.35 -1.26 -0.45
C GLN A 39 -3.58 0.24 -0.63
N LEU A 40 -2.52 1.05 -0.58
CA LEU A 40 -2.61 2.49 -0.78
C LEU A 40 -3.14 2.84 -2.17
N LEU A 41 -2.59 2.20 -3.21
CA LEU A 41 -3.03 2.41 -4.59
C LEU A 41 -4.49 1.97 -4.78
N THR A 42 -4.91 0.87 -4.16
CA THR A 42 -6.31 0.42 -4.21
C THR A 42 -7.25 1.46 -3.60
N ALA A 43 -6.91 1.99 -2.42
CA ALA A 43 -7.72 3.01 -1.75
C ALA A 43 -7.83 4.29 -2.60
N ASP A 44 -6.72 4.73 -3.20
CA ASP A 44 -6.70 5.92 -4.08
C ASP A 44 -7.57 5.71 -5.34
N ILE A 45 -7.47 4.54 -5.98
CA ILE A 45 -8.29 4.20 -7.14
C ILE A 45 -9.78 4.23 -6.79
N LEU A 46 -10.17 3.62 -5.67
CA LEU A 46 -11.56 3.61 -5.23
C LEU A 46 -12.09 5.01 -4.93
N ASN A 47 -11.30 5.85 -4.27
CA ASN A 47 -11.65 7.24 -4.03
C ASN A 47 -11.85 7.99 -5.36
N LYS A 48 -10.94 7.80 -6.31
CA LYS A 48 -11.03 8.45 -7.62
C LYS A 48 -12.23 7.99 -8.42
N VAL A 49 -12.54 6.69 -8.41
CA VAL A 49 -13.77 6.16 -9.03
C VAL A 49 -14.99 6.80 -8.41
N GLY A 50 -15.06 6.91 -7.07
CA GLY A 50 -16.16 7.58 -6.38
C GLY A 50 -16.33 9.04 -6.79
N ASP A 51 -15.23 9.80 -6.92
CA ASP A 51 -15.28 11.19 -7.37
C ASP A 51 -15.71 11.32 -8.83
N LEU A 52 -15.24 10.41 -9.70
CA LEU A 52 -15.69 10.37 -11.09
C LEU A 52 -17.17 10.04 -11.22
N SER A 53 -17.71 9.15 -10.37
CA SER A 53 -19.15 8.84 -10.34
C SER A 53 -19.99 10.04 -9.89
N LYS A 54 -19.51 10.86 -8.95
CA LYS A 54 -20.19 12.12 -8.59
C LYS A 54 -20.19 13.09 -9.78
N LEU A 55 -19.04 13.25 -10.44
CA LEU A 55 -18.93 14.10 -11.62
C LEU A 55 -19.83 13.61 -12.77
N GLU A 56 -19.95 12.30 -12.96
CA GLU A 56 -20.91 11.72 -13.90
C GLU A 56 -22.34 12.14 -13.56
N ALA A 57 -22.76 12.03 -12.30
CA ALA A 57 -24.10 12.44 -11.89
C ALA A 57 -24.36 13.93 -12.22
N ASP A 58 -23.38 14.81 -11.96
CA ASP A 58 -23.47 16.24 -12.27
C ASP A 58 -23.55 16.52 -13.78
N ILE A 59 -22.83 15.74 -14.59
CA ILE A 59 -22.87 15.83 -16.06
C ILE A 59 -24.25 15.37 -16.56
N LEU A 60 -24.74 14.22 -16.09
CA LEU A 60 -26.01 13.64 -16.55
C LEU A 60 -27.22 14.49 -16.17
N ALA A 61 -27.15 15.24 -15.07
CA ALA A 61 -28.18 16.22 -14.72
C ALA A 61 -28.38 17.31 -15.79
N LYS A 62 -27.33 17.64 -16.55
CA LYS A 62 -27.34 18.68 -17.60
C LYS A 62 -27.35 18.11 -19.01
N THR A 63 -26.80 16.91 -19.20
CA THR A 63 -26.62 16.29 -20.51
C THR A 63 -26.84 14.77 -20.40
N PRO A 64 -28.11 14.31 -20.38
CA PRO A 64 -28.44 12.90 -20.17
C PRO A 64 -27.85 11.96 -21.23
N HIS A 65 -27.68 12.44 -22.47
CA HIS A 65 -27.11 11.67 -23.57
C HIS A 65 -25.60 11.36 -23.40
N ALA A 66 -24.92 11.97 -22.43
CA ALA A 66 -23.50 11.72 -22.17
C ALA A 66 -23.23 10.39 -21.46
N LYS A 67 -24.27 9.68 -21.00
CA LYS A 67 -24.17 8.48 -20.15
C LYS A 67 -23.22 7.41 -20.67
N GLU A 68 -23.33 7.02 -21.94
CA GLU A 68 -22.47 5.97 -22.48
C GLU A 68 -20.99 6.39 -22.48
N ARG A 69 -20.72 7.67 -22.73
CA ARG A 69 -19.36 8.19 -22.75
C ARG A 69 -18.78 8.31 -21.34
N THR A 70 -19.56 8.79 -20.36
CA THR A 70 -19.09 8.89 -18.97
C THR A 70 -18.86 7.51 -18.37
N ASP A 71 -19.79 6.58 -18.56
CA ASP A 71 -19.69 5.19 -18.10
C ASP A 71 -18.47 4.48 -18.72
N PHE A 72 -18.25 4.65 -20.03
CA PHE A 72 -17.07 4.11 -20.71
C PHE A 72 -15.77 4.63 -20.09
N ILE A 73 -15.65 5.94 -19.89
CA ILE A 73 -14.43 6.55 -19.33
C ILE A 73 -14.15 6.04 -17.92
N ILE A 74 -15.17 5.95 -17.06
CA ILE A 74 -15.02 5.47 -15.68
C ILE A 74 -14.59 4.00 -15.67
N LYS A 75 -15.22 3.15 -16.50
CA LYS A 75 -14.85 1.73 -16.62
C LYS A 75 -13.44 1.54 -17.16
N THR A 76 -13.05 2.29 -18.18
CA THR A 76 -11.68 2.25 -18.71
C THR A 76 -10.66 2.70 -17.67
N PHE A 77 -10.94 3.79 -16.94
CA PHE A 77 -10.09 4.23 -15.85
C PHE A 77 -9.93 3.13 -14.79
N ALA A 78 -11.04 2.57 -14.29
CA ALA A 78 -11.01 1.52 -13.28
C ALA A 78 -10.21 0.29 -13.75
N LEU A 79 -10.40 -0.13 -15.01
CA LEU A 79 -9.65 -1.24 -15.60
C LEU A 79 -8.15 -0.94 -15.65
N VAL A 80 -7.74 0.16 -16.28
CA VAL A 80 -6.33 0.52 -16.44
C VAL A 80 -5.65 0.73 -15.10
N ALA A 81 -6.33 1.37 -14.15
CA ALA A 81 -5.80 1.61 -12.82
C ALA A 81 -5.62 0.30 -12.02
N SER A 82 -6.59 -0.63 -12.13
CA SER A 82 -6.48 -1.94 -11.47
C SER A 82 -5.27 -2.76 -11.95
N GLN A 83 -4.87 -2.58 -13.21
CA GLN A 83 -3.70 -3.26 -13.78
C GLN A 83 -2.38 -2.77 -13.19
N GLN A 84 -2.36 -1.58 -12.57
CA GLN A 84 -1.19 -1.03 -11.87
C GLN A 84 -1.02 -1.61 -10.45
N ILE A 85 -2.04 -2.31 -9.94
CA ILE A 85 -1.95 -3.08 -8.69
C ILE A 85 -1.24 -4.41 -9.04
N ARG A 86 0.07 -4.33 -9.18
CA ARG A 86 0.98 -5.48 -9.33
C ARG A 86 2.16 -5.30 -8.39
#